data_AF-A0A1N7IB32-F1
#
_entry.id   AF-A0A1N7IB32-F1
#
_cell.length_a   1.000
_cell.length_b   1.000
_cell.length_c   1.000
_cell.angle_alpha   90.00
_cell.angle_beta   90.00
_cell.angle_gamma   90.00
#
_symmetry.space_group_name_H-M   'P 1'
#
loop_
_entity.id
_entity.type
_entity.pdbx_description
1 polymer ?
#
loop_
_entity_poly.entity_id
_entity_poly.type
_entity_poly.pdbx_seq_one_letter_code
_entity_poly.pdbx_strand_id
1 'polypeptide(L)'
;MKTTINKSVVFKSAWKMIKEYAMDLSSALIKAWKFAKENAAYISLKIVKETEKAVAIEVYTADGVTSASPKFYGRKNLLWFPKSMVVNGCAPVWMYNQKMRSF
;
A
#
# COMPACT_ATOMS: atom_id res chain seq x y z
N MET A 1 2.85 -6.11 -15.72
CA MET A 1 1.43 -6.24 -15.32
C MET A 1 1.20 -5.48 -14.02
N LYS A 2 0.16 -4.62 -13.96
CA LYS A 2 -0.15 -3.76 -12.80
C LYS A 2 -0.88 -4.58 -11.74
N THR A 3 -0.23 -5.01 -10.66
CA THR A 3 -0.94 -5.50 -9.46
C THR A 3 -1.38 -4.32 -8.62
N THR A 4 -2.25 -3.47 -9.18
CA THR A 4 -2.97 -2.46 -8.40
C THR A 4 -4.12 -3.19 -7.72
N ILE A 5 -4.24 -3.13 -6.38
CA ILE A 5 -5.47 -3.60 -5.72
C ILE A 5 -6.60 -2.71 -6.24
N ASN A 6 -7.34 -3.24 -7.21
CA ASN A 6 -8.48 -2.55 -7.77
C ASN A 6 -9.60 -2.63 -6.74
N LYS A 7 -9.99 -1.48 -6.17
CA LYS A 7 -11.08 -1.40 -5.20
C LYS A 7 -12.36 -2.04 -5.74
N SER A 8 -12.62 -1.95 -7.05
CA SER A 8 -13.73 -2.65 -7.71
C SER A 8 -13.60 -4.17 -7.61
N VAL A 9 -12.39 -4.73 -7.70
CA VAL A 9 -12.15 -6.17 -7.53
C VAL A 9 -12.38 -6.59 -6.07
N VAL A 10 -11.93 -5.80 -5.09
CA VAL A 10 -12.22 -6.07 -3.66
C VAL A 10 -13.73 -6.06 -3.39
N PHE A 11 -14.44 -5.07 -3.95
CA PHE A 11 -15.90 -4.99 -3.85
C PHE A 11 -16.60 -6.14 -4.60
N LYS A 12 -16.15 -6.53 -5.79
CA LYS A 12 -16.68 -7.68 -6.53
C LYS A 12 -16.47 -8.98 -5.77
N SER A 13 -15.30 -9.17 -5.17
CA SER A 13 -15.01 -10.33 -4.32
C SER A 13 -15.88 -10.36 -3.06
N ALA A 14 -16.04 -9.21 -2.39
CA ALA A 14 -16.95 -9.11 -1.25
C ALA A 14 -18.40 -9.39 -1.66
N TRP A 15 -18.85 -8.86 -2.80
CA TRP A 15 -20.19 -9.08 -3.33
C TRP A 15 -20.46 -10.54 -3.70
N LYS A 16 -19.45 -11.22 -4.27
CA LYS A 16 -19.49 -12.67 -4.51
C LYS A 16 -19.66 -13.44 -3.21
N MET A 17 -18.92 -13.05 -2.16
CA MET A 17 -19.01 -13.70 -0.85
C MET A 17 -20.40 -13.53 -0.19
N ILE A 18 -21.02 -12.35 -0.34
CA ILE A 18 -22.38 -12.09 0.16
C ILE A 18 -23.39 -13.01 -0.54
N LYS A 19 -23.28 -13.14 -1.87
CA LYS A 19 -24.21 -13.95 -2.67
C LYS A 19 -24.06 -15.45 -2.45
N GLU A 20 -22.82 -15.95 -2.36
CA GLU A 20 -22.54 -17.39 -2.29
C GLU A 20 -22.58 -17.95 -0.86
N TYR A 21 -22.24 -17.14 0.14
CA TYR A 21 -22.06 -17.60 1.53
C TYR A 21 -22.98 -16.89 2.53
N ALA A 22 -24.00 -16.15 2.05
CA ALA A 22 -24.96 -15.40 2.88
C ALA A 22 -24.30 -14.56 4.00
N MET A 23 -23.15 -13.96 3.69
CA MET A 23 -22.34 -13.21 4.65
C MET A 23 -22.76 -11.73 4.67
N ASP A 24 -22.62 -11.06 5.81
CA ASP A 24 -22.85 -9.62 5.89
C ASP A 24 -21.76 -8.82 5.14
N LEU A 25 -22.12 -7.64 4.65
CA LEU A 25 -21.24 -6.79 3.84
C LEU A 25 -19.94 -6.42 4.57
N SER A 26 -20.00 -6.13 5.87
CA SER A 26 -18.85 -5.72 6.66
C SER A 26 -17.84 -6.86 6.79
N SER A 27 -18.30 -8.06 7.15
CA SER A 27 -17.44 -9.25 7.23
C SER A 27 -16.87 -9.65 5.86
N ALA A 28 -17.68 -9.58 4.80
CA ALA A 28 -17.24 -9.88 3.45
C ALA A 28 -16.15 -8.91 2.96
N LEU A 29 -16.27 -7.63 3.26
CA LEU A 29 -15.25 -6.62 2.95
C LEU A 29 -13.96 -6.88 3.74
N ILE A 30 -14.05 -7.19 5.04
CA ILE A 30 -12.88 -7.50 5.86
C ILE A 30 -12.12 -8.71 5.28
N LYS A 31 -12.83 -9.78 4.92
CA LYS A 31 -12.22 -10.99 4.32
C LYS A 31 -11.62 -10.70 2.94
N ALA A 32 -12.34 -9.98 2.08
CA ALA A 32 -11.82 -9.61 0.76
C ALA A 32 -10.56 -8.74 0.86
N TRP A 33 -10.53 -7.81 1.83
CA TRP A 33 -9.34 -7.01 2.12
C TRP A 33 -8.19 -7.83 2.67
N LYS A 34 -8.46 -8.76 3.59
CA LYS A 34 -7.45 -9.67 4.14
C LYS A 34 -6.83 -10.52 3.04
N PHE A 35 -7.65 -11.13 2.20
CA PHE A 35 -7.19 -11.90 1.05
C PHE A 35 -6.35 -11.06 0.07
N ALA A 36 -6.77 -9.83 -0.21
CA ALA A 36 -6.02 -8.93 -1.08
C ALA A 36 -4.67 -8.51 -0.47
N LYS A 37 -4.57 -8.40 0.87
CA LYS A 37 -3.29 -8.15 1.57
C LYS A 37 -2.37 -9.37 1.56
N GLU A 38 -2.91 -10.56 1.76
CA GLU A 38 -2.15 -11.83 1.78
C GLU A 38 -1.56 -12.15 0.40
N ASN A 39 -2.27 -11.81 -0.68
CA ASN A 39 -1.82 -12.05 -2.05
C ASN A 39 -1.08 -10.86 -2.68
N ALA A 40 -0.80 -9.80 -1.91
CA ALA A 40 -0.06 -8.65 -2.42
C ALA A 40 1.45 -8.96 -2.48
N ALA A 41 2.13 -8.43 -3.50
CA ALA A 41 3.57 -8.35 -3.49
C ALA A 41 4.03 -7.26 -2.50
N TYR A 42 5.09 -7.52 -1.75
CA TYR A 42 5.65 -6.63 -0.74
C TYR A 42 7.02 -6.10 -1.14
N ILE A 43 7.33 -4.88 -0.72
CA ILE A 43 8.65 -4.25 -0.86
C ILE A 43 9.14 -3.81 0.52
N SER A 44 10.43 -4.05 0.80
CA SER A 44 11.07 -3.63 2.04
C SER A 44 11.20 -2.10 2.07
N LEU A 45 10.85 -1.50 3.20
CA LEU A 45 10.96 -0.07 3.44
C LEU A 45 12.16 0.23 4.32
N LYS A 46 13.01 1.16 3.87
CA LYS A 46 14.03 1.75 4.73
C LYS A 46 13.39 2.86 5.58
N ILE A 47 12.87 2.48 6.73
CA ILE A 47 12.17 3.39 7.65
C ILE A 47 13.18 4.37 8.26
N VAL A 48 12.90 5.66 8.15
CA VAL A 48 13.75 6.77 8.64
C VAL A 48 13.08 7.48 9.82
N LYS A 49 11.74 7.48 9.90
CA LYS A 49 10.99 8.08 10.99
C LYS A 49 9.73 7.28 11.30
N GLU A 50 9.34 7.25 12.56
CA GLU A 50 8.15 6.54 13.02
C GLU A 50 7.31 7.43 13.94
N THR A 51 6.00 7.25 13.87
CA THR A 51 4.99 7.85 14.75
C THR A 51 4.13 6.73 15.33
N GLU A 52 3.23 7.06 16.24
CA GLU A 52 2.31 6.08 16.82
C GLU A 52 1.53 5.29 15.75
N LYS A 53 1.08 5.95 14.68
CA LYS A 53 0.18 5.37 13.66
C LYS A 53 0.81 5.14 12.28
N ALA A 54 1.98 5.71 12.00
CA ALA A 54 2.60 5.68 10.67
C ALA A 54 4.14 5.61 10.73
N VAL A 55 4.73 5.07 9.67
CA VAL A 55 6.18 5.05 9.42
C VAL A 55 6.48 5.87 8.17
N ALA A 56 7.65 6.49 8.09
CA ALA A 56 8.10 7.26 6.95
C ALA A 56 9.42 6.73 6.39
N ILE A 57 9.53 6.80 5.07
CA ILE A 57 10.79 6.60 4.34
C ILE A 57 11.26 7.93 3.77
N GLU A 58 12.57 8.07 3.57
CA GLU A 58 13.15 9.19 2.84
C GLU A 58 13.03 8.93 1.33
N VAL A 59 12.55 9.94 0.60
CA VAL A 59 12.48 9.94 -0.86
C VAL A 59 13.05 11.24 -1.41
N TYR A 60 13.51 11.19 -2.64
CA TYR A 60 14.14 12.29 -3.35
C TYR A 60 13.30 12.61 -4.58
N THR A 61 12.89 13.87 -4.74
CA THR A 61 12.04 14.32 -5.85
C THR A 61 12.76 15.38 -6.68
N ALA A 62 12.80 15.20 -8.00
CA ALA A 62 13.34 16.16 -8.97
C ALA A 62 12.60 15.98 -10.30
N ASP A 63 12.27 17.10 -10.96
CA ASP A 63 11.63 17.13 -12.28
C ASP A 63 10.39 16.21 -12.42
N GLY A 64 9.57 16.15 -11.37
CA GLY A 64 8.35 15.33 -11.33
C GLY A 64 8.59 13.82 -11.19
N VAL A 65 9.84 13.40 -10.94
CA VAL A 65 10.21 12.01 -10.66
C VAL A 65 10.59 11.89 -9.18
N THR A 66 9.97 10.93 -8.50
CA THR A 66 10.28 10.60 -7.10
C THR A 66 10.99 9.24 -7.03
N SER A 67 12.08 9.18 -6.27
CA SER A 67 12.90 7.98 -6.09
C SER A 67 13.26 7.76 -4.62
N ALA A 68 13.34 6.51 -4.19
CA ALA A 68 13.85 6.16 -2.85
C ALA A 68 15.39 5.96 -2.85
N SER A 69 16.05 6.15 -4.00
CA SER A 69 17.50 5.99 -4.11
C SER A 69 18.22 7.26 -3.64
N PRO A 70 19.22 7.14 -2.74
CA PRO A 70 20.04 8.28 -2.32
C PRO A 70 20.95 8.81 -3.43
N LYS A 71 21.11 8.05 -4.53
CA LYS A 71 21.85 8.51 -5.72
C LYS A 71 21.03 9.47 -6.59
N PHE A 72 19.75 9.63 -6.28
CA PHE A 72 18.88 10.54 -7.02
C PHE A 72 19.04 11.96 -6.46
N TYR A 73 19.53 12.87 -7.29
CA TYR A 73 19.70 14.27 -6.92
C TYR A 73 18.34 14.96 -6.96
N GLY A 74 17.79 15.27 -5.79
CA GLY A 74 16.48 15.91 -5.67
C GLY A 74 16.20 16.40 -4.26
N ARG A 75 15.08 17.11 -4.09
CA ARG A 75 14.62 17.57 -2.78
C ARG A 75 14.27 16.36 -1.91
N LYS A 76 14.84 16.33 -0.70
CA LYS A 76 14.51 15.33 0.31
C LYS A 76 13.09 15.54 0.83
N ASN A 77 12.30 14.48 0.79
CA ASN A 77 10.91 14.43 1.24
C ASN A 77 10.69 13.17 2.09
N LEU A 78 9.60 13.17 2.87
CA LEU A 78 9.18 12.03 3.67
C LEU A 78 7.89 11.43 3.14
N LEU A 79 7.94 10.15 2.79
CA LEU A 79 6.78 9.40 2.33
C LEU A 79 6.22 8.54 3.46
N TRP A 80 5.01 8.87 3.92
CA TRP A 80 4.38 8.21 5.07
C TRP A 80 3.53 7.00 4.68
N PHE A 81 3.62 5.92 5.44
CA PHE A 81 2.83 4.70 5.34
C PHE A 81 2.16 4.41 6.69
N PRO A 82 0.86 4.06 6.71
CA PRO A 82 0.18 3.67 7.94
C PRO A 82 0.69 2.29 8.41
N LYS A 83 0.92 2.14 9.72
CA LYS A 83 1.44 0.90 10.31
C LYS A 83 0.55 -0.31 10.04
N SER A 84 -0.77 -0.12 9.97
CA SER A 84 -1.74 -1.19 9.65
C SER A 84 -1.59 -1.80 8.25
N MET A 85 -0.78 -1.19 7.39
CA MET A 85 -0.44 -1.67 6.06
C MET A 85 1.01 -2.14 5.95
N VAL A 86 1.82 -1.96 7.00
CA VAL A 86 3.22 -2.39 7.03
C VAL A 86 3.31 -3.69 7.81
N VAL A 87 3.90 -4.71 7.20
CA VAL A 87 4.09 -6.03 7.80
C VAL A 87 5.58 -6.32 7.79
N ASN A 88 6.20 -6.47 8.97
CA ASN A 88 7.64 -6.74 9.13
C ASN A 88 8.54 -5.73 8.38
N GLY A 89 8.21 -4.44 8.43
CA GLY A 89 8.97 -3.39 7.73
C GLY A 89 8.73 -3.34 6.21
N CYS A 90 7.82 -4.16 5.68
CA CYS A 90 7.47 -4.17 4.26
C CYS A 90 6.10 -3.52 4.02
N ALA A 91 5.95 -2.80 2.92
CA ALA A 91 4.66 -2.31 2.45
C ALA A 91 4.24 -3.00 1.15
N PRO A 92 2.93 -3.08 0.86
CA PRO A 92 2.46 -3.56 -0.43
C PRO A 92 2.98 -2.70 -1.58
N VAL A 93 3.50 -3.36 -2.63
CA VAL A 93 4.12 -2.72 -3.80
C VAL A 93 3.18 -1.72 -4.47
N TRP A 94 1.89 -2.02 -4.54
CA TRP A 94 0.90 -1.11 -5.12
C TRP A 94 0.79 0.20 -4.37
N MET A 95 0.85 0.16 -3.03
CA MET A 95 0.71 1.32 -2.16
C MET A 95 1.96 2.17 -2.27
N TYR A 96 3.12 1.52 -2.27
CA TYR A 96 4.40 2.16 -2.53
C TYR A 96 4.38 2.88 -3.88
N ASN A 97 4.03 2.18 -4.98
CA ASN A 97 3.96 2.77 -6.32
C ASN A 97 2.95 3.91 -6.42
N GLN A 98 1.79 3.79 -5.77
CA GLN A 98 0.79 4.85 -5.77
C GLN A 98 1.32 6.10 -5.07
N LYS A 99 1.93 5.93 -3.90
CA LYS A 99 2.49 7.03 -3.11
C LYS A 99 3.66 7.71 -3.80
N MET A 100 4.55 6.95 -4.45
CA MET A 100 5.68 7.46 -5.23
C MET A 100 5.24 8.29 -6.45
N ARG A 101 4.06 8.02 -7.02
CA ARG A 101 3.49 8.78 -8.14
C ARG A 101 2.70 10.01 -7.71
N SER A 102 2.28 10.08 -6.45
CA SER A 102 1.43 11.16 -5.93
C SER A 102 2.25 12.29 -5.32
N PHE A 103 3.57 12.25 -5.45
CA PHE A 103 4.52 13.20 -4.89
C PHE A 103 5.10 14.08 -5.98
#